data_AF-A0A540KTT7-F1
#
_entry.id   AF-A0A540KTT7-F1
#
_cell.length_a   1.000
_cell.length_b   1.000
_cell.length_c   1.000
_cell.angle_alpha   90.00
_cell.angle_beta   90.00
_cell.angle_gamma   90.00
#
_symmetry.space_group_name_H-M   'P 1'
#
loop_
_entity.id
_entity.type
_entity.pdbx_description
1 polymer ?
#
loop_
_entity_poly.entity_id
_entity_poly.type
_entity_poly.pdbx_seq_one_letter_code
_entity_poly.pdbx_strand_id
1 'polypeptide(L)'
;MSFFNWWSFGLCCGLLLGVTVVVYVQDRGSWGVADVVVTAVMAVSLAIFIIGRRNYRYRKPTGSPFTPMLQVLVAAIAKRNQPHASDPAQLYETPKSEKVHGRLLCHTRQLR
;
A
#
# COMPACT_ATOMS: atom_id res chain seq x y z
N MET A 1 11.51 17.82 2.10
CA MET A 1 11.94 17.50 0.72
C MET A 1 13.19 16.62 0.64
N SER A 2 14.12 16.61 1.61
CA SER A 2 15.36 15.82 1.50
C SER A 2 15.22 14.32 1.83
N PHE A 3 14.36 13.92 2.76
CA PHE A 3 14.20 12.50 3.17
C PHE A 3 13.87 11.55 2.01
N PHE A 4 12.87 11.88 1.20
CA PHE A 4 12.50 11.05 0.05
C PHE A 4 13.60 10.99 -1.00
N ASN A 5 14.32 12.09 -1.24
CA ASN A 5 15.41 12.11 -2.21
C ASN A 5 16.59 11.23 -1.75
N TRP A 6 16.98 11.32 -0.48
CA TRP A 6 18.02 10.48 0.11
C TRP A 6 17.62 9.00 0.14
N TRP A 7 16.37 8.72 0.48
CA TRP A 7 15.82 7.37 0.47
C TRP A 7 15.82 6.76 -0.94
N SER A 8 15.37 7.52 -1.95
CA SER A 8 15.41 7.09 -3.35
C SER A 8 16.84 6.86 -3.85
N PHE A 9 17.79 7.71 -3.47
CA PHE A 9 19.20 7.50 -3.79
C PHE A 9 19.72 6.19 -3.19
N GLY A 10 19.42 5.94 -1.90
CA GLY A 10 19.75 4.68 -1.24
C GLY A 10 19.14 3.45 -1.93
N LEU A 11 17.90 3.53 -2.41
CA LEU A 11 17.27 2.46 -3.18
C LEU A 11 17.95 2.22 -4.52
N CYS A 12 18.28 3.28 -5.27
CA CYS A 12 18.99 3.16 -6.54
C CYS A 12 20.37 2.52 -6.35
N CYS A 13 21.14 2.96 -5.36
CA CYS A 13 22.43 2.36 -5.02
C CYS A 13 22.28 0.89 -4.60
N GLY A 14 21.29 0.57 -3.76
CA GLY A 14 21.02 -0.79 -3.33
C GLY A 14 20.66 -1.72 -4.50
N LEU A 15 19.86 -1.24 -5.46
CA LEU A 15 19.49 -2.00 -6.65
C LEU A 15 20.72 -2.26 -7.55
N LEU A 16 21.55 -1.24 -7.79
CA LEU A 16 22.78 -1.36 -8.57
C LEU A 16 23.75 -2.37 -7.94
N LEU A 17 23.98 -2.25 -6.62
CA LEU A 17 24.81 -3.21 -5.90
C LEU A 17 24.21 -4.61 -5.91
N GLY A 18 22.89 -4.72 -5.76
CA GLY A 18 22.18 -6.01 -5.82
C GLY A 18 22.41 -6.73 -7.15
N VAL A 19 22.14 -6.05 -8.28
CA VAL A 19 22.31 -6.69 -9.60
C VAL A 19 23.77 -6.98 -9.92
N THR A 20 24.71 -6.12 -9.54
CA THR A 20 26.14 -6.34 -9.84
C THR A 20 26.78 -7.38 -8.93
N VAL A 21 26.58 -7.28 -7.61
CA VAL A 21 27.21 -8.17 -6.62
C VAL A 21 26.61 -9.57 -6.70
N VAL A 22 25.29 -9.70 -6.82
CA VAL A 22 24.64 -11.02 -6.90
C VAL A 22 25.08 -11.77 -8.15
N VAL A 23 25.10 -11.10 -9.31
CA VAL A 23 25.55 -11.73 -10.57
C VAL A 23 27.04 -12.08 -10.49
N TYR A 24 27.89 -11.19 -9.96
CA TYR A 24 29.31 -11.47 -9.79
C TYR A 24 29.58 -12.69 -8.90
N VAL A 25 28.82 -12.84 -7.80
CA VAL A 25 28.93 -14.00 -6.90
C VAL A 25 28.36 -15.27 -7.54
N GLN A 26 27.30 -15.16 -8.34
CA GLN A 26 26.76 -16.28 -9.11
C GLN A 26 27.72 -16.76 -10.21
N ASP A 27 28.43 -15.84 -10.88
CA ASP A 27 29.37 -16.18 -11.97
C ASP A 27 30.70 -16.76 -11.46
N ARG A 28 31.21 -16.29 -10.32
CA ARG A 28 32.50 -16.75 -9.76
C ARG A 28 32.37 -17.82 -8.68
N GLY A 29 31.20 -17.98 -8.09
CA GLY A 29 30.94 -18.92 -6.99
C GLY A 29 29.96 -20.01 -7.37
N SER A 30 29.68 -20.91 -6.42
CA SER A 30 28.56 -21.84 -6.53
C SER A 30 27.24 -21.13 -6.20
N TRP A 31 26.15 -21.56 -6.82
CA TRP A 31 24.79 -21.03 -6.61
C TRP A 31 24.40 -20.88 -5.12
N GLY A 32 24.82 -21.82 -4.27
CA GLY A 32 24.56 -21.78 -2.83
C GLY A 32 25.21 -20.62 -2.07
N VAL A 33 26.31 -20.05 -2.55
CA VAL A 33 26.96 -18.90 -1.90
C VAL A 33 26.12 -17.64 -2.08
N ALA A 34 25.56 -17.44 -3.26
CA ALA A 34 24.66 -16.32 -3.52
C ALA A 34 23.39 -16.39 -2.64
N ASP A 35 22.84 -17.59 -2.47
CA ASP A 35 21.65 -17.82 -1.65
C ASP A 35 21.88 -17.51 -0.15
N VAL A 36 23.04 -17.92 0.38
CA VAL A 36 23.42 -17.60 1.76
C VAL A 36 23.60 -16.09 1.96
N VAL A 37 24.20 -15.39 0.99
CA VAL A 37 24.38 -13.93 1.05
C VAL A 37 23.02 -13.21 1.05
N VAL A 38 22.09 -13.61 0.18
CA VAL A 38 20.74 -13.02 0.13
C VAL A 38 20.00 -13.26 1.45
N THR A 39 20.07 -14.48 1.98
CA THR A 39 19.46 -14.83 3.26
C THR A 39 20.03 -14.00 4.42
N ALA A 40 21.36 -13.82 4.44
CA ALA A 40 22.02 -12.98 5.45
C ALA A 40 21.56 -11.52 5.37
N VAL A 41 21.45 -10.95 4.16
CA VAL A 41 20.96 -9.57 3.97
C VAL A 41 19.50 -9.41 4.44
N MET A 42 18.65 -10.41 4.18
CA MET A 42 17.27 -10.43 4.69
C MET A 42 17.21 -10.53 6.21
N ALA A 43 18.04 -11.39 6.81
CA ALA A 43 18.12 -11.53 8.26
C ALA A 43 18.58 -10.22 8.93
N VAL A 44 19.58 -9.53 8.36
CA VAL A 44 20.04 -8.22 8.83
C VAL A 44 18.92 -7.18 8.71
N SER A 45 18.20 -7.15 7.60
CA SER A 45 17.06 -6.25 7.39
C SER A 45 15.95 -6.47 8.43
N LEU A 46 15.65 -7.73 8.75
CA LEU A 46 14.68 -8.09 9.78
C LEU A 46 15.16 -7.66 11.17
N ALA A 47 16.44 -7.86 11.50
CA ALA A 47 17.00 -7.43 12.77
C ALA A 47 16.89 -5.91 12.96
N ILE A 48 17.22 -5.14 11.93
CA ILE A 48 17.06 -3.67 11.92
C ILE A 48 15.59 -3.29 12.12
N PHE A 49 14.67 -3.99 11.46
CA PHE A 49 13.22 -3.75 11.62
C PHE A 49 12.73 -4.05 13.04
N ILE A 50 13.21 -5.12 13.68
CA ILE A 50 12.85 -5.47 15.06
C ILE A 50 13.38 -4.43 16.04
N ILE A 51 14.63 -3.98 15.89
CA ILE A 51 15.22 -2.91 16.71
C ILE A 51 14.42 -1.61 16.51
N GLY A 52 14.09 -1.30 15.26
CA GLY A 52 13.28 -0.15 14.89
C GLY A 52 11.87 -0.18 15.47
N ARG A 53 11.29 -1.37 15.71
CA ARG A 53 9.91 -1.59 16.18
C ARG A 53 9.53 -0.71 17.38
N ARG A 54 10.45 -0.46 18.31
CA ARG A 54 10.20 0.41 19.48
C ARG A 54 9.89 1.87 19.09
N ASN A 55 10.45 2.34 17.97
CA ASN A 55 10.25 3.68 17.43
C ASN A 55 9.07 3.78 16.45
N TYR A 56 8.41 2.67 16.08
CA TYR A 56 7.23 2.74 15.22
C TYR A 56 6.05 3.28 16.01
N ARG A 57 5.58 4.46 15.62
CA ARG A 57 4.36 5.03 16.16
C ARG A 57 3.18 4.19 15.66
N TYR A 58 2.58 3.41 16.55
CA TYR A 58 1.40 2.60 16.23
C TYR A 58 0.26 3.50 15.76
N ARG A 59 -0.02 3.47 14.45
CA ARG A 59 -1.22 4.08 13.90
C ARG A 59 -2.38 3.13 14.16
N LYS A 60 -3.49 3.64 14.69
CA LYS A 60 -4.72 2.85 14.86
C LYS A 60 -5.03 2.17 13.52
N PRO A 61 -5.42 0.87 13.51
CA PRO A 61 -5.76 0.19 12.27
C PRO A 61 -6.94 0.92 11.63
N THR A 62 -6.64 1.77 10.65
CA THR A 62 -7.61 2.19 9.64
C THR A 62 -7.97 0.91 8.90
N GLY A 63 -9.26 0.55 8.84
CA GLY A 63 -9.72 -0.65 8.15
C GLY A 63 -9.15 -0.75 6.73
N SER A 64 -9.10 -1.95 6.16
CA SER A 64 -8.53 -2.10 4.82
C SER A 64 -9.34 -1.29 3.80
N PRO A 65 -8.71 -0.52 2.90
CA PRO A 65 -9.44 0.21 1.86
C PRO A 65 -10.08 -0.75 0.84
N PHE A 66 -9.69 -2.03 0.85
CA PHE A 66 -10.22 -3.07 -0.02
C PHE A 66 -11.61 -3.55 0.41
N THR A 67 -11.96 -3.54 1.70
CA THR A 67 -13.29 -3.96 2.15
C THR A 67 -14.42 -3.11 1.56
N PRO A 68 -14.40 -1.76 1.57
CA PRO A 68 -15.45 -0.98 0.93
C PRO A 68 -15.45 -1.14 -0.60
N MET A 69 -14.28 -1.30 -1.24
CA MET A 69 -14.21 -1.54 -2.70
C MET A 69 -14.88 -2.85 -3.09
N LEU A 70 -14.60 -3.93 -2.36
CA LEU A 70 -15.24 -5.23 -2.57
C LEU A 70 -16.74 -5.17 -2.27
N GLN A 71 -17.15 -4.46 -1.21
CA GLN A 71 -18.55 -4.28 -0.86
C GLN A 71 -19.33 -3.56 -1.97
N VAL A 72 -18.77 -2.49 -2.55
CA VAL A 72 -19.38 -1.77 -3.68
C VAL A 72 -19.42 -2.65 -4.92
N LEU A 73 -18.35 -3.39 -5.22
CA LEU A 73 -18.30 -4.31 -6.37
C LEU A 73 -19.38 -5.41 -6.26
N VAL A 74 -19.48 -6.06 -5.11
CA VAL A 74 -20.48 -7.11 -4.85
C VAL A 74 -21.89 -6.52 -4.91
N ALA A 75 -22.12 -5.35 -4.29
CA ALA A 75 -23.43 -4.69 -4.32
C ALA A 75 -23.83 -4.28 -5.76
N ALA A 76 -22.88 -3.79 -6.56
CA ALA A 76 -23.12 -3.41 -7.96
C ALA A 76 -23.47 -4.62 -8.83
N ILE A 77 -22.76 -5.74 -8.67
CA ILE A 77 -23.02 -6.98 -9.41
C ILE A 77 -24.36 -7.58 -9.00
N ALA A 78 -24.63 -7.66 -7.69
CA ALA A 78 -25.88 -8.21 -7.15
C ALA A 78 -27.11 -7.37 -7.56
N LYS A 79 -26.96 -6.05 -7.66
CA LYS A 79 -28.05 -5.11 -8.00
C LYS A 79 -28.12 -4.76 -9.49
N ARG A 80 -27.28 -5.38 -10.34
CA ARG A 80 -27.20 -5.12 -11.80
C ARG A 80 -28.52 -5.33 -12.55
N ASN A 81 -29.39 -6.21 -12.05
CA ASN A 81 -30.67 -6.55 -12.69
C ASN A 81 -31.87 -5.78 -12.11
N GLN A 82 -31.67 -4.82 -11.20
CA GLN A 82 -32.77 -4.01 -10.67
C GLN A 82 -33.08 -2.79 -11.56
N PRO A 83 -34.37 -2.42 -11.73
CA PRO A 83 -34.76 -1.17 -12.38
C PRO A 83 -34.14 0.02 -11.65
N HIS A 84 -33.75 1.06 -12.41
CA HIS A 84 -33.18 2.29 -11.88
C HIS A 84 -34.15 2.93 -10.87
N ALA A 85 -33.71 3.13 -9.62
CA ALA A 85 -34.51 3.84 -8.63
C ALA A 85 -34.60 5.32 -9.03
N SER A 86 -35.82 5.83 -9.24
CA SER A 86 -36.06 7.23 -9.67
C SER A 86 -35.85 8.26 -8.57
N ASP A 87 -35.61 7.85 -7.32
CA ASP A 87 -35.51 8.72 -6.15
C ASP A 87 -34.08 8.71 -5.54
N PRO A 88 -33.36 9.86 -5.53
CA PRO A 88 -32.01 9.97 -4.98
C PRO A 88 -31.92 9.70 -3.47
N ALA A 89 -33.04 9.70 -2.73
CA ALA A 89 -33.09 9.41 -1.30
C ALA A 89 -32.84 7.92 -0.94
N GLN A 90 -32.90 7.02 -1.92
CA GLN A 90 -32.66 5.57 -1.71
C GLN A 90 -31.20 5.14 -1.86
N LEU A 91 -30.29 6.07 -2.20
CA LEU A 91 -28.87 5.79 -2.31
C LEU A 91 -28.23 5.67 -0.92
N TYR A 92 -27.37 4.68 -0.74
CA TYR A 92 -26.65 4.46 0.52
C TYR A 92 -25.68 5.62 0.78
N GLU A 93 -25.99 6.47 1.75
CA GLU A 93 -25.06 7.46 2.28
C GLU A 93 -24.27 6.89 3.46
N THR A 94 -22.94 6.96 3.38
CA THR A 94 -22.10 6.65 4.53
C THR A 94 -22.38 7.64 5.68
N PRO A 95 -22.48 7.16 6.93
CA PRO A 95 -22.81 8.02 8.07
C PRO A 95 -21.77 9.13 8.24
N LYS A 96 -22.26 10.35 8.53
CA LYS A 96 -21.48 11.60 8.67
C LYS A 96 -20.23 11.49 9.57
N SER A 97 -20.19 10.53 10.49
CA SER A 97 -19.08 10.30 11.41
C SER A 97 -17.77 9.91 10.71
N GLU A 98 -17.83 9.19 9.58
CA GLU A 98 -16.65 8.82 8.79
C GLU A 98 -16.21 9.94 7.82
N LYS A 99 -17.14 10.83 7.44
CA LYS A 99 -16.91 11.99 6.56
C LYS A 99 -16.05 13.09 7.22
N VAL A 100 -15.77 13.02 8.53
CA VAL A 100 -15.01 14.06 9.27
C VAL A 100 -13.50 14.03 8.95
N HIS A 101 -12.95 12.90 8.49
CA HIS A 101 -11.51 12.78 8.20
C HIS A 101 -11.11 13.14 6.76
N GLY A 102 -12.06 13.21 5.83
CA GLY A 102 -11.82 13.59 4.44
C GLY A 102 -12.54 14.90 4.12
N ARG A 103 -11.80 15.92 3.73
CA ARG A 103 -12.34 17.23 3.33
C ARG A 103 -13.44 17.03 2.27
N LEU A 104 -14.68 17.32 2.62
CA LEU A 104 -15.84 17.18 1.72
C LEU A 104 -15.71 18.16 0.55
N LEU A 105 -15.89 17.66 -0.68
CA LEU A 105 -16.08 18.51 -1.86
C LEU A 105 -17.48 19.12 -1.79
N CYS A 106 -17.59 20.42 -2.01
CA CYS A 106 -18.89 21.12 -2.01
C CYS A 106 -19.79 20.54 -3.12
N HIS A 107 -21.06 20.29 -2.78
CA HIS A 107 -22.06 19.88 -3.77
C HIS A 107 -22.22 20.94 -4.86
N THR A 108 -21.92 20.58 -6.12
CA THR A 108 -22.22 21.41 -7.29
C THR A 108 -23.70 21.26 -7.66
N ARG A 109 -24.41 22.39 -7.77
CA ARG A 109 -25.85 22.47 -8.14
C ARG A 109 -26.12 22.61 -9.64
N GLN A 110 -25.14 22.33 -10.51
CA GLN A 110 -25.15 22.76 -11.92
C GLN A 110 -25.62 21.72 -12.94
N LEU A 111 -26.12 20.56 -12.52
CA LEU A 111 -26.68 19.57 -13.45
C LEU A 111 -28.08 19.19 -12.96
N ARG A 112 -29.08 19.86 -13.52
CA ARG A 112 -30.49 19.51 -13.49
C ARG A 112 -30.98 19.34 -14.91
#